data_AF-A0A1F6ZEL3-F1
#
_entry.id   AF-A0A1F6ZEL3-F1
#
_cell.length_a   1.000
_cell.length_b   1.000
_cell.length_c   1.000
_cell.angle_alpha   90.00
_cell.angle_beta   90.00
_cell.angle_gamma   90.00
#
_symmetry.space_group_name_H-M   'P 1'
#
loop_
_entity.id
_entity.type
_entity.pdbx_description
1 polymer ?
#
loop_
_entity_poly.entity_id
_entity_poly.type
_entity_poly.pdbx_seq_one_letter_code
_entity_poly.pdbx_strand_id
1 'polypeptide(L)' 'MKRSSRRWKKKNQMRWKWQRKRLRKEKHKRKLRKERAK' A
#
# COMPACT_ATOMS: atom_id res chain seq x y z
N MET A 1 -11.86 3.12 1.73
CA MET A 1 -10.75 4.04 2.10
C MET A 1 -11.14 5.46 1.72
N LYS A 2 -11.31 6.36 2.69
CA LYS A 2 -11.46 7.81 2.40
C LYS A 2 -10.15 8.33 1.75
N ARG A 3 -10.24 9.33 0.86
CA ARG A 3 -9.09 9.91 0.13
C ARG A 3 -8.69 11.22 0.83
N SER A 4 -7.59 11.25 1.57
CA SER A 4 -7.13 12.47 2.25
C SER A 4 -6.56 13.50 1.24
N SER A 5 -6.81 14.79 1.47
CA SER A 5 -6.34 15.91 0.63
C SER A 5 -4.80 16.06 0.64
N ARG A 6 -4.17 15.82 1.80
CA ARG A 6 -2.71 15.81 2.06
C ARG A 6 -1.91 14.97 1.05
N ARG A 7 -2.59 14.03 0.39
CA ARG A 7 -2.12 13.11 -0.66
C ARG A 7 -1.81 13.77 -2.02
N TRP A 8 -2.30 15.00 -2.26
CA TRP A 8 -2.02 15.76 -3.49
C TRP A 8 -0.82 16.73 -3.33
N LYS A 9 -0.51 17.19 -2.12
CA LYS A 9 0.68 18.03 -1.83
C LYS A 9 1.97 17.16 -1.91
N LYS A 10 2.48 16.99 -3.12
CA LYS A 10 3.53 16.02 -3.48
C LYS A 10 4.97 16.53 -3.22
N LYS A 11 5.26 17.04 -2.01
CA LYS A 11 6.65 17.36 -1.59
C LYS A 11 7.37 16.06 -1.20
N ASN A 12 8.42 15.69 -1.93
CA ASN A 12 9.29 14.51 -1.76
C ASN A 12 8.61 13.12 -1.62
N GLN A 13 7.32 12.98 -1.97
CA GLN A 13 6.60 11.70 -1.88
C GLN A 13 6.47 10.97 -3.22
N MET A 14 6.76 9.67 -3.18
CA MET A 14 6.57 8.71 -4.29
C MET A 14 5.13 8.76 -4.84
N ARG A 15 4.96 8.78 -6.17
CA ARG A 15 3.65 8.83 -6.83
C ARG A 15 2.70 7.76 -6.28
N TRP A 16 1.52 8.17 -5.83
CA TRP A 16 0.51 7.34 -5.15
C TRP A 16 0.15 6.00 -5.83
N LYS A 17 0.24 5.91 -7.17
CA LYS A 17 0.07 4.65 -7.93
C LYS A 17 1.07 3.58 -7.47
N TRP A 18 2.33 3.96 -7.24
CA TRP A 18 3.41 3.06 -6.84
C TRP A 18 3.36 2.69 -5.35
N GLN A 19 3.07 3.65 -4.47
CA GLN A 19 2.80 3.38 -3.05
C GLN A 19 1.69 2.32 -2.89
N ARG A 20 0.58 2.47 -3.64
CA ARG A 20 -0.54 1.49 -3.64
C ARG A 20 -0.13 0.13 -4.21
N LYS A 21 0.79 0.07 -5.19
CA LYS A 21 1.33 -1.19 -5.74
C LYS A 21 2.19 -1.93 -4.70
N ARG A 22 3.06 -1.22 -3.95
CA ARG A 22 3.83 -1.79 -2.82
C ARG A 22 2.89 -2.33 -1.73
N LEU A 23 1.96 -1.50 -1.22
CA LEU A 23 1.02 -1.89 -0.17
C LEU A 23 0.14 -3.10 -0.54
N ARG A 24 -0.28 -3.23 -1.80
CA ARG A 24 -1.00 -4.42 -2.29
C ARG A 24 -0.14 -5.68 -2.27
N LYS A 25 1.12 -5.62 -2.74
CA LYS A 25 2.04 -6.77 -2.70
C LYS A 25 2.30 -7.25 -1.27
N GLU A 26 2.60 -6.34 -0.34
CA GLU A 26 2.87 -6.74 1.05
C GLU A 26 1.63 -7.29 1.78
N LYS A 27 0.43 -6.73 1.55
CA LYS A 27 -0.81 -7.31 2.10
C LYS A 27 -1.08 -8.72 1.55
N HIS A 28 -0.77 -8.99 0.29
CA HIS A 28 -0.91 -10.32 -0.30
C HIS A 28 0.11 -11.32 0.26
N LYS A 29 1.40 -10.96 0.36
CA LYS A 29 2.42 -11.77 1.06
C LYS A 29 1.99 -12.09 2.51
N ARG A 30 1.44 -11.12 3.24
CA ARG A 30 0.97 -11.33 4.63
C ARG A 30 -0.25 -12.26 4.73
N LYS A 31 -1.09 -12.35 3.69
CA LYS A 31 -2.13 -13.38 3.55
C LYS A 31 -1.50 -14.76 3.39
N LEU A 32 -0.68 -14.95 2.35
CA LEU A 32 -0.02 -16.22 2.05
C LEU A 32 0.82 -16.75 3.23
N ARG A 33 1.49 -15.85 3.98
CA ARG A 33 2.23 -16.23 5.21
C ARG A 33 1.32 -16.66 6.36
N LYS A 34 0.10 -16.13 6.48
CA LYS A 34 -0.90 -16.60 7.46
C LYS A 34 -1.54 -17.92 7.02
N GLU A 35 -1.79 -18.06 5.72
CA GLU A 35 -2.40 -19.24 5.10
C GLU A 35 -1.44 -20.45 5.08
N ARG A 36 -0.12 -20.22 5.23
CA ARG A 36 0.94 -21.26 5.41
C ARG A 36 1.38 -21.49 6.87
N ALA A 37 0.80 -20.76 7.83
CA ALA A 37 1.14 -20.84 9.26
C ALA A 37 -0.09 -21.28 10.09
N LYS A 38 -0.96 -22.06 9.46
CA LYS A 38 -2.23 -22.60 9.97
C LYS A 38 -2.53 -23.88 9.22
#